data_AF-A0AAP2DIT6-F1
#
_entry.id   AF-A0AAP2DIT6-F1
#
_cell.length_a   1.000
_cell.length_b   1.000
_cell.length_c   1.000
_cell.angle_alpha   90.00
_cell.angle_beta   90.00
_cell.angle_gamma   90.00
#
_symmetry.space_group_name_H-M   'P 1'
#
loop_
_entity.id
_entity.type
_entity.pdbx_description
1 polymer ?
#
loop_
_entity_poly.entity_id
_entity_poly.type
_entity_poly.pdbx_seq_one_letter_code
_entity_poly.pdbx_strand_id
1 'polypeptide(L)'
;MKYLPLLLLLFAAVQLTAQSTVTSIPNQKLINGSYVSNPDHILDESTVAQIDTLLKSLEKKTSVQVAVVAVESIGEADVFEFAQELFTTWGIGNNDNGLLLLLVKDIHTIRFHTGYGVEAMLPDVVCKRIQRDHMLPEFRNGNYSAGMLAGLIQVEKILTDPASAGELKAPEVKELSDWAALITVLVVFLLPVLLVTYIIKASKGRFRDSKRPDETPYPEMRMKRWSWLLEFVGIPILIVTLFGLSTIENPTGWCFVSLYLYFIGTRFHRLRRMKKVINRFLKIQDYYEIVEFLRKQQWYWFFMAVLFPIPFAFYFFYHLARKRIYRNHPRKCKACQGKMNKLNDLAEDEYLSESMKMEETLRSVDYDVWRCEACQSVEMWFYLNRHSKYDPCPKCKTIAYCSAGLRTIRSATYSSSGQGEETHACKFCGYQSKSTYTIPQLERSTPSSSSGSSFGGSSSSSGGSWGGGRSGGGGASSSW
;
A
#
# COMPACT_ATOMS: atom_id res chain seq x y z
N MET A 1 -60.43 13.62 -6.31
CA MET A 1 -59.57 14.46 -5.44
C MET A 1 -59.94 14.27 -3.97
N LYS A 2 -59.67 13.10 -3.37
CA LYS A 2 -60.04 12.84 -1.95
C LYS A 2 -58.94 12.21 -1.07
N TYR A 3 -57.74 11.98 -1.59
CA TYR A 3 -56.65 11.36 -0.82
C TYR A 3 -55.32 12.14 -0.83
N LEU A 4 -55.31 13.34 -1.43
CA LEU A 4 -54.13 14.21 -1.47
C LEU A 4 -53.70 14.79 -0.10
N PRO A 5 -54.59 15.05 0.89
CA PRO A 5 -54.15 15.58 2.19
C PRO A 5 -53.68 14.50 3.18
N LEU A 6 -53.93 13.21 2.90
CA LEU A 6 -53.50 12.12 3.79
C LEU A 6 -52.05 11.68 3.50
N LEU A 7 -51.57 11.85 2.27
CA LEU A 7 -50.19 11.49 1.89
C LEU A 7 -49.15 12.54 2.35
N LEU A 8 -49.59 13.77 2.65
CA LEU A 8 -48.71 14.88 3.06
C LEU A 8 -48.48 14.91 4.59
N LEU A 9 -49.30 14.19 5.36
CA LEU A 9 -49.14 14.01 6.81
C LEU A 9 -48.25 12.82 7.19
N LEU A 10 -47.97 11.91 6.25
CA LEU A 10 -47.11 10.73 6.49
C LEU A 10 -45.64 10.97 6.15
N PHE A 11 -45.30 12.15 5.61
CA PHE A 11 -43.91 12.55 5.29
C PHE A 11 -43.32 13.59 6.25
N ALA A 12 -44.09 14.03 7.26
CA ALA A 12 -43.68 15.04 8.24
C ALA A 12 -43.35 14.46 9.63
N ALA A 13 -43.27 13.14 9.76
CA ALA A 13 -42.72 12.47 10.94
C ALA A 13 -41.32 11.90 10.63
N VAL A 14 -40.48 12.70 9.97
CA VAL A 14 -39.04 12.55 10.15
C VAL A 14 -38.79 13.05 11.56
N GLN A 15 -38.57 12.14 12.50
CA GLN A 15 -38.09 12.48 13.82
C GLN A 15 -36.84 13.33 13.61
N LEU A 16 -36.95 14.62 13.94
CA LEU A 16 -35.80 15.51 14.02
C LEU A 16 -34.96 14.95 15.18
N THR A 17 -33.99 14.08 14.88
CA THR A 17 -33.00 13.69 15.88
C THR A 17 -32.27 14.98 16.25
N ALA A 18 -32.45 15.41 17.50
CA ALA A 18 -31.77 16.58 18.02
C ALA A 18 -30.26 16.33 17.91
N GLN A 19 -29.58 17.08 17.03
CA GLN A 19 -28.13 17.05 16.97
C GLN A 19 -27.58 17.76 18.20
N SER A 20 -26.79 17.07 19.01
CA SER A 20 -26.15 17.69 20.17
C SER A 20 -24.90 18.45 19.73
N THR A 21 -24.91 19.77 19.86
CA THR A 21 -23.70 20.59 19.77
C THR A 21 -23.03 20.68 21.14
N VAL A 22 -21.73 20.99 21.19
CA VAL A 22 -21.00 21.12 22.48
C VAL A 22 -21.69 22.10 23.44
N THR A 23 -22.33 23.14 22.89
CA THR A 23 -23.12 24.15 23.63
C THR A 23 -24.50 23.68 24.08
N SER A 24 -25.07 22.63 23.46
CA SER A 24 -26.40 22.11 23.82
C SER A 24 -26.33 21.05 24.92
N ILE A 25 -25.18 20.42 25.14
CA ILE A 25 -25.00 19.44 26.22
C ILE A 25 -24.96 20.18 27.56
N PRO A 26 -25.91 19.93 28.47
CA PRO A 26 -25.94 20.61 29.75
C PRO A 26 -24.78 20.15 30.61
N ASN A 27 -23.98 21.11 31.03
CA ASN A 27 -22.95 20.86 32.02
C ASN A 27 -23.56 20.74 33.41
N GLN A 28 -23.86 19.51 33.81
CA GLN A 28 -24.51 19.23 35.09
C GLN A 28 -23.65 19.63 36.30
N LYS A 29 -22.32 19.67 36.16
CA LYS A 29 -21.43 20.09 37.26
C LYS A 29 -21.69 21.53 37.71
N LEU A 30 -22.03 22.41 36.77
CA LEU A 30 -22.38 23.80 37.07
C LEU A 30 -23.84 23.96 37.52
N ILE A 31 -24.73 23.07 37.09
CA ILE A 31 -26.17 23.17 37.35
C ILE A 31 -26.52 22.59 38.73
N ASN A 32 -26.07 21.37 39.02
CA ASN A 32 -26.44 20.62 40.23
C ASN A 32 -25.28 19.85 40.89
N GLY A 33 -24.06 19.97 40.35
CA GLY A 33 -22.86 19.33 40.90
C GLY A 33 -22.66 17.86 40.50
N SER A 34 -23.51 17.31 39.63
CA SER A 34 -23.36 15.97 39.05
C SER A 34 -22.17 15.90 38.07
N TYR A 35 -21.57 14.72 37.96
CA TYR A 35 -20.45 14.39 37.07
C TYR A 35 -20.92 13.77 35.75
N VAL A 36 -22.22 13.43 35.66
CA VAL A 36 -22.82 12.75 34.51
C VAL A 36 -23.76 13.69 33.78
N SER A 37 -23.57 13.86 32.48
CA SER A 37 -24.53 14.51 31.59
C SER A 37 -25.17 13.47 30.69
N ASN A 38 -26.48 13.30 30.84
CA ASN A 38 -27.29 12.29 30.14
C ASN A 38 -28.60 12.91 29.65
N PRO A 39 -28.55 13.88 28.71
CA PRO A 39 -29.74 14.59 28.22
C PRO A 39 -30.73 13.67 27.48
N ASP A 40 -30.23 12.62 26.82
CA ASP A 40 -31.03 11.72 25.98
C ASP A 40 -31.52 10.47 26.73
N HIS A 41 -31.33 10.41 28.05
CA HIS A 41 -31.73 9.28 28.91
C HIS A 41 -31.20 7.90 28.42
N ILE A 42 -29.98 7.87 27.87
CA ILE A 42 -29.30 6.64 27.42
C ILE A 42 -28.90 5.77 28.60
N LEU A 43 -28.54 6.41 29.72
CA LEU A 43 -28.24 5.74 30.99
C LEU A 43 -29.46 5.80 31.91
N ASP A 44 -29.69 4.73 32.66
CA ASP A 44 -30.76 4.70 33.67
C ASP A 44 -30.44 5.66 34.82
N GLU A 45 -31.46 6.31 35.39
CA GLU A 45 -31.30 7.28 36.49
C GLU A 45 -30.60 6.65 37.72
N SER A 46 -30.87 5.37 37.98
CA SER A 46 -30.22 4.61 39.05
C SER A 46 -28.71 4.45 38.80
N THR A 47 -28.30 4.21 37.55
CA THR A 47 -26.90 4.12 37.15
C THR A 47 -26.22 5.48 37.19
N VAL A 48 -26.90 6.55 36.77
CA VAL A 48 -26.40 7.92 36.89
C VAL A 48 -26.06 8.24 38.36
N ALA A 49 -26.95 7.92 39.30
CA ALA A 49 -26.71 8.13 40.73
C ALA A 49 -25.54 7.29 41.28
N GLN A 50 -25.38 6.05 40.80
CA GLN A 50 -24.24 5.19 41.16
C GLN A 50 -22.91 5.77 40.65
N ILE A 51 -22.88 6.20 39.38
CA ILE A 51 -21.70 6.82 38.78
C ILE A 51 -21.35 8.11 39.52
N ASP A 52 -22.32 8.97 39.83
CA ASP A 52 -22.07 10.20 40.59
C ASP A 52 -21.47 9.92 41.96
N THR A 53 -21.97 8.90 42.66
CA THR A 53 -21.44 8.49 43.97
C THR A 53 -20.00 7.99 43.85
N LEU A 54 -19.72 7.18 42.83
CA LEU A 54 -18.40 6.64 42.53
C LEU A 54 -17.41 7.77 42.20
N LEU A 55 -17.77 8.67 41.29
CA LEU A 55 -16.90 9.76 40.84
C LEU A 55 -16.66 10.81 41.93
N LYS A 56 -17.66 11.08 42.77
CA LYS A 56 -17.50 11.95 43.95
C LYS A 56 -16.53 11.36 44.98
N SER A 57 -16.60 10.05 45.21
CA SER A 57 -15.65 9.32 46.07
C SER A 57 -14.25 9.34 45.48
N LEU A 58 -14.13 9.13 44.17
CA LEU A 58 -12.85 9.15 43.45
C LEU A 58 -12.17 10.52 43.52
N GLU A 59 -12.88 11.60 43.19
CA GLU A 59 -12.31 12.96 43.23
C GLU A 59 -11.79 13.29 44.64
N LYS A 60 -12.50 12.88 45.69
CA LYS A 60 -12.06 13.09 47.09
C LYS A 60 -10.79 12.31 47.45
N LYS A 61 -10.59 11.11 46.86
CA LYS A 61 -9.44 10.24 47.15
C LYS A 61 -8.20 10.58 46.34
N THR A 62 -8.36 10.94 45.06
CA THR A 62 -7.24 11.03 44.10
C THR A 62 -7.03 12.42 43.52
N SER A 63 -7.94 13.39 43.78
CA SER A 63 -8.02 14.71 43.14
C SER A 63 -8.26 14.71 41.62
N VAL A 64 -8.49 13.54 41.02
CA VAL A 64 -8.80 13.40 39.59
C VAL A 64 -10.27 13.73 39.35
N GLN A 65 -10.54 14.55 38.34
CA GLN A 65 -11.89 14.91 37.93
C GLN A 65 -12.30 14.12 36.71
N VAL A 66 -13.39 13.36 36.83
CA VAL A 66 -13.95 12.58 35.73
C VAL A 66 -15.31 13.13 35.35
N ALA A 67 -15.54 13.40 34.07
CA ALA A 67 -16.85 13.73 33.54
C ALA A 67 -17.34 12.61 32.60
N VAL A 68 -18.63 12.29 32.67
CA VAL A 68 -19.26 11.28 31.84
C VAL A 68 -20.36 11.94 31.01
N VAL A 69 -20.34 11.72 29.71
CA VAL A 69 -21.30 12.31 28.78
C VAL A 69 -21.85 11.21 27.88
N ALA A 70 -23.17 11.06 27.87
CA ALA A 70 -23.88 10.12 27.01
C ALA A 70 -24.90 10.88 26.17
N VAL A 71 -24.74 10.82 24.85
CA VAL A 71 -25.60 11.51 23.87
C VAL A 71 -25.99 10.59 22.72
N GLU A 72 -27.15 10.85 22.12
CA GLU A 72 -27.67 10.05 21.01
C GLU A 72 -26.86 10.29 19.74
N SER A 73 -26.57 11.56 19.41
CA SER A 73 -25.84 11.97 18.21
C SER A 73 -25.08 13.27 18.41
N ILE A 74 -23.90 13.37 17.80
CA ILE A 74 -23.10 14.61 17.68
C ILE A 74 -23.15 15.20 16.25
N GLY A 75 -24.05 14.69 15.38
CA GLY A 75 -24.13 15.08 13.98
C GLY A 75 -22.94 14.57 13.15
N GLU A 76 -22.40 15.42 12.28
CA GLU A 76 -21.25 15.10 11.41
C GLU A 76 -19.89 15.41 12.07
N ALA A 77 -19.87 15.75 13.36
CA ALA A 77 -18.65 16.08 14.07
C ALA A 77 -17.76 14.84 14.31
N ASP A 78 -16.44 15.03 14.27
CA ASP A 78 -15.50 13.98 14.65
C ASP A 78 -15.49 13.78 16.18
N VAL A 79 -15.52 12.53 16.64
CA VAL A 79 -15.62 12.18 18.07
C VAL A 79 -14.41 12.66 18.86
N PHE A 80 -13.22 12.65 18.26
CA PHE A 80 -12.01 13.17 18.89
C PHE A 80 -12.12 14.67 19.08
N GLU A 81 -12.42 15.40 18.01
CA GLU A 81 -12.52 16.86 18.03
C GLU A 81 -13.64 17.31 18.97
N PHE A 82 -14.79 16.65 18.91
CA PHE A 82 -15.92 16.91 19.80
C PHE A 82 -15.56 16.66 21.26
N ALA A 83 -14.91 15.54 21.59
CA ALA A 83 -14.47 15.25 22.96
C ALA A 83 -13.41 16.24 23.45
N GLN A 84 -12.47 16.66 22.59
CA GLN A 84 -11.47 17.66 22.91
C GLN A 84 -12.10 19.03 23.16
N GLU A 85 -13.02 19.46 22.30
CA GLU A 85 -13.76 20.71 22.44
C GLU A 85 -14.60 20.70 23.70
N LEU A 86 -15.33 19.61 23.94
CA LEU A 86 -16.11 19.41 25.16
C LEU A 86 -15.22 19.44 26.40
N PHE A 87 -14.11 18.72 26.42
CA PHE A 87 -13.17 18.69 27.55
C PHE A 87 -12.59 20.07 27.86
N THR A 88 -12.27 20.84 26.82
CA THR A 88 -11.66 22.17 26.95
C THR A 88 -12.70 23.21 27.36
N THR A 89 -13.88 23.20 26.71
CA THR A 89 -15.02 24.06 27.06
C THR A 89 -15.44 23.79 28.49
N TRP A 90 -15.44 22.51 28.86
CA TRP A 90 -15.74 22.07 30.20
C TRP A 90 -14.52 22.07 31.12
N GLY A 91 -13.38 22.68 30.75
CA GLY A 91 -12.11 22.71 31.50
C GLY A 91 -11.96 21.62 32.58
N ILE A 92 -12.07 20.36 32.15
CA ILE A 92 -12.20 19.21 33.05
C ILE A 92 -10.82 18.95 33.67
N GLY A 93 -10.76 18.89 35.00
CA GLY A 93 -9.52 18.69 35.73
C GLY A 93 -8.84 19.99 36.14
N ASN A 94 -8.42 20.06 37.41
CA ASN A 94 -7.53 21.10 37.92
C ASN A 94 -6.07 20.62 37.76
N ASN A 95 -5.17 21.46 37.26
CA ASN A 95 -3.76 21.10 36.94
C ASN A 95 -3.63 19.82 36.08
N ASP A 96 -4.44 19.72 35.03
CA ASP A 96 -4.38 18.65 34.01
C ASP A 96 -4.82 17.26 34.50
N ASN A 97 -5.42 17.15 35.69
CA ASN A 97 -5.92 15.89 36.28
C ASN A 97 -7.36 15.53 35.85
N GLY A 98 -7.69 15.72 34.57
CA GLY A 98 -9.03 15.50 34.02
C GLY A 98 -9.16 14.21 33.21
N LEU A 99 -10.36 13.61 33.21
CA LEU A 99 -10.76 12.52 32.31
C LEU A 99 -12.20 12.76 31.83
N LEU A 100 -12.41 12.73 30.52
CA LEU A 100 -13.74 12.72 29.91
C LEU A 100 -14.03 11.35 29.31
N LEU A 101 -15.22 10.85 29.59
CA LEU A 101 -15.77 9.65 28.97
C LEU A 101 -17.00 10.03 28.15
N LEU A 102 -16.89 9.96 26.82
CA LEU A 102 -17.94 10.34 25.86
C LEU A 102 -18.50 9.11 25.16
N LEU A 103 -19.78 8.83 25.37
CA LEU A 103 -20.57 7.83 24.65
C LEU A 103 -21.44 8.52 23.60
N VAL A 104 -21.27 8.12 22.34
CA VAL A 104 -22.12 8.57 21.23
C VAL A 104 -22.80 7.34 20.61
N LYS A 105 -24.12 7.29 20.72
CA LYS A 105 -24.89 6.07 20.42
C LYS A 105 -25.10 5.82 18.93
N ASP A 106 -25.42 6.84 18.13
CA ASP A 106 -25.70 6.69 16.69
C ASP A 106 -24.51 6.11 15.91
N ILE A 107 -23.30 6.60 16.18
CA ILE A 107 -22.04 6.14 15.61
C ILE A 107 -21.37 5.04 16.45
N HIS A 108 -22.07 4.50 17.46
CA HIS A 108 -21.65 3.37 18.28
C HIS A 108 -20.21 3.50 18.79
N THR A 109 -19.85 4.66 19.34
CA THR A 109 -18.47 4.97 19.73
C THR A 109 -18.38 5.44 21.18
N ILE A 110 -17.42 4.89 21.91
CA ILE A 110 -17.02 5.33 23.25
C ILE A 110 -15.61 5.88 23.18
N ARG A 111 -15.40 7.06 23.76
CA ARG A 111 -14.11 7.73 23.78
C ARG A 111 -13.71 8.11 25.20
N PHE A 112 -12.49 7.71 25.57
CA PHE A 112 -11.79 8.23 26.73
C PHE A 112 -10.92 9.38 26.25
N HIS A 113 -10.91 10.47 27.01
CA HIS A 113 -10.08 11.62 26.72
C HIS A 113 -9.40 12.08 28.01
N THR A 114 -8.09 11.92 28.08
CA THR A 114 -7.28 12.12 29.28
C THR A 114 -6.52 13.44 29.24
N GLY A 115 -6.50 14.14 30.37
CA GLY A 115 -5.57 15.24 30.62
C GLY A 115 -4.15 14.72 30.92
N TYR A 116 -3.15 15.59 30.77
CA TYR A 116 -1.74 15.23 30.92
C TYR A 116 -1.42 14.59 32.29
N GLY A 117 -2.08 15.03 33.36
CA GLY A 117 -1.86 14.50 34.71
C GLY A 117 -2.35 13.06 34.91
N VAL A 118 -3.32 12.63 34.10
CA VAL A 118 -3.92 11.29 34.18
C VAL A 118 -3.32 10.32 33.15
N GLU A 119 -2.73 10.82 32.07
CA GLU A 119 -2.18 10.04 30.96
C GLU A 119 -1.12 9.01 31.41
N ALA A 120 -0.30 9.34 32.42
CA ALA A 120 0.72 8.43 32.94
C ALA A 120 0.10 7.15 33.56
N MET A 121 -1.07 7.27 34.19
CA MET A 121 -1.80 6.19 34.83
C MET A 121 -2.77 5.49 33.87
N LEU A 122 -3.41 6.26 32.99
CA LEU A 122 -4.36 5.80 31.98
C LEU A 122 -3.88 6.13 30.56
N PRO A 123 -2.80 5.49 30.07
CA PRO A 123 -2.38 5.66 28.69
C PRO A 123 -3.38 4.99 27.73
N ASP A 124 -3.33 5.35 26.45
CA ASP A 124 -4.26 4.89 25.41
C ASP A 124 -4.44 3.37 25.38
N VAL A 125 -3.35 2.62 25.53
CA VAL A 125 -3.38 1.15 25.52
C VAL A 125 -4.23 0.58 26.66
N VAL A 126 -4.21 1.21 27.83
CA VAL A 126 -5.00 0.82 29.00
C VAL A 126 -6.45 1.21 28.78
N CYS A 127 -6.72 2.45 28.34
CA CYS A 127 -8.07 2.91 28.02
C CYS A 127 -8.76 2.00 26.98
N LYS A 128 -8.03 1.63 25.92
CA LYS A 128 -8.54 0.73 24.87
C LYS A 128 -8.81 -0.67 25.39
N ARG A 129 -7.99 -1.17 26.32
CA ARG A 129 -8.21 -2.47 26.95
C ARG A 129 -9.45 -2.46 27.84
N ILE A 130 -9.64 -1.40 28.65
CA ILE A 130 -10.85 -1.22 29.48
C ILE A 130 -12.11 -1.23 28.59
N GLN A 131 -12.09 -0.45 27.50
CA GLN A 131 -13.22 -0.40 26.56
C GLN A 131 -13.51 -1.79 26.01
N ARG A 132 -12.51 -2.47 25.44
CA ARG A 132 -12.65 -3.77 24.79
C ARG A 132 -13.14 -4.87 25.74
N ASP A 133 -12.62 -4.91 26.96
CA ASP A 133 -12.80 -6.06 27.86
C ASP A 133 -13.99 -5.88 28.81
N HIS A 134 -14.38 -4.63 29.13
CA HIS A 134 -15.43 -4.36 30.12
C HIS A 134 -16.63 -3.56 29.59
N MET A 135 -16.47 -2.77 28.52
CA MET A 135 -17.55 -1.89 28.03
C MET A 135 -18.21 -2.45 26.77
N LEU A 136 -17.43 -2.74 25.72
CA LEU A 136 -17.96 -3.20 24.43
C LEU A 136 -18.79 -4.50 24.51
N PRO A 137 -18.47 -5.50 25.36
CA PRO A 137 -19.31 -6.70 25.48
C PRO A 137 -20.75 -6.38 25.92
N GLU A 138 -20.92 -5.44 26.86
CA GLU A 138 -22.24 -4.99 27.32
C GLU A 138 -22.94 -4.12 26.27
N PHE A 139 -22.20 -3.24 25.59
CA PHE A 139 -22.76 -2.38 24.55
C PHE A 139 -23.31 -3.15 23.35
N ARG A 140 -22.67 -4.27 22.99
CA ARG A 140 -23.20 -5.20 21.96
C ARG A 140 -24.52 -5.85 22.35
N ASN A 141 -24.81 -5.96 23.64
CA ASN A 141 -26.08 -6.47 24.16
C ASN A 141 -27.12 -5.36 24.38
N GLY A 142 -26.81 -4.09 24.03
CA GLY A 142 -27.65 -2.92 24.27
C GLY A 142 -27.64 -2.41 25.72
N ASN A 143 -26.81 -2.98 26.59
CA ASN A 143 -26.74 -2.64 28.01
C ASN A 143 -25.75 -1.49 28.27
N TYR A 144 -26.08 -0.27 27.81
CA TYR A 144 -25.18 0.89 27.96
C TYR A 144 -24.90 1.26 29.43
N SER A 145 -25.92 1.21 30.29
CA SER A 145 -25.78 1.44 31.74
C SER A 145 -24.73 0.52 32.37
N ALA A 146 -24.81 -0.79 32.09
CA ALA A 146 -23.90 -1.79 32.65
C ALA A 146 -22.46 -1.61 32.14
N GLY A 147 -22.29 -1.39 30.83
CA GLY A 147 -20.98 -1.18 30.23
C GLY A 147 -20.28 0.09 30.73
N MET A 148 -21.02 1.19 30.90
CA MET A 148 -20.48 2.45 31.42
C MET A 148 -20.03 2.31 32.88
N LEU A 149 -20.84 1.68 33.72
CA LEU A 149 -20.49 1.42 35.11
C LEU A 149 -19.27 0.49 35.23
N ALA A 150 -19.23 -0.60 34.46
CA ALA A 150 -18.12 -1.55 34.46
C ALA A 150 -16.80 -0.90 34.05
N GLY A 151 -16.81 -0.04 33.02
CA GLY A 151 -15.63 0.73 32.61
C GLY A 151 -15.14 1.68 33.70
N LEU A 152 -16.05 2.41 34.35
CA LEU A 152 -15.71 3.38 35.39
C LEU A 152 -15.19 2.73 36.68
N ILE A 153 -15.67 1.54 37.03
CA ILE A 153 -15.11 0.76 38.16
C ILE A 153 -13.63 0.41 37.91
N GLN A 154 -13.26 0.07 36.67
CA GLN A 154 -11.85 -0.20 36.34
C GLN A 154 -11.01 1.08 36.36
N VAL A 155 -11.57 2.20 35.90
CA VAL A 155 -10.94 3.52 36.02
C VAL A 155 -10.69 3.86 37.50
N GLU A 156 -11.67 3.67 38.39
CA GLU A 156 -11.49 3.88 39.82
C GLU A 156 -10.37 3.00 40.39
N LYS A 157 -10.38 1.71 40.05
CA LYS A 157 -9.36 0.76 40.52
C LYS A 157 -7.95 1.22 40.12
N ILE A 158 -7.76 1.62 38.86
CA ILE A 158 -6.45 2.05 38.36
C ILE A 158 -5.99 3.37 38.99
N LEU A 159 -6.92 4.33 39.17
CA LEU A 159 -6.58 5.64 39.72
C LEU A 159 -6.36 5.61 41.24
N THR A 160 -6.88 4.60 41.94
CA THR A 160 -6.65 4.40 43.37
C THR A 160 -5.47 3.47 43.67
N ASP A 161 -5.15 2.55 42.77
CA ASP A 161 -3.99 1.65 42.85
C ASP A 161 -3.21 1.61 41.51
N PRO A 162 -2.13 2.41 41.37
CA PRO A 162 -1.33 2.46 40.15
C PRO A 162 -0.63 1.15 39.78
N ALA A 163 -0.48 0.19 40.71
CA ALA A 163 0.10 -1.12 40.42
C ALA A 163 -0.81 -1.95 39.50
N SER A 164 -2.13 -1.75 39.58
CA SER A 164 -3.14 -2.40 38.74
C SER A 164 -3.01 -2.02 37.25
N ALA A 165 -2.41 -0.86 36.92
CA ALA A 165 -2.15 -0.47 35.53
C ALA A 165 -1.07 -1.34 34.85
N GLY A 166 -0.15 -1.93 35.63
CA GLY A 166 0.91 -2.80 35.12
C GLY A 166 0.39 -4.13 34.56
N GLU A 167 -0.64 -4.70 35.21
CA GLU A 167 -1.31 -5.94 34.79
C GLU A 167 -2.03 -5.77 33.44
N LEU A 168 -2.63 -4.59 33.22
CA LEU A 168 -3.26 -4.21 31.95
C LEU A 168 -2.28 -3.73 30.87
N LYS A 169 -1.00 -3.49 31.19
CA LYS A 169 0.06 -3.16 30.21
C LYS A 169 0.74 -4.40 29.64
N ALA A 170 0.72 -5.54 30.35
CA ALA A 170 1.35 -6.76 29.88
C ALA A 170 0.70 -7.21 28.55
N PRO A 171 1.48 -7.47 27.49
CA PRO A 171 0.94 -8.07 26.28
C PRO A 171 0.42 -9.46 26.66
N GLU A 172 -0.86 -9.69 26.42
CA GLU A 172 -1.41 -11.04 26.43
C GLU A 172 -0.68 -11.79 25.30
N VAL A 173 0.36 -12.55 25.65
CA VAL A 173 0.93 -13.54 24.75
C VAL A 173 -0.16 -14.57 24.59
N LYS A 174 -0.97 -14.45 23.53
CA LYS A 174 -1.77 -15.57 23.09
C LYS A 174 -0.79 -16.71 22.87
N GLU A 175 -0.82 -17.70 23.76
CA GLU A 175 -0.35 -19.06 23.48
C GLU A 175 -0.78 -19.37 22.05
N LEU A 176 0.17 -19.31 21.11
CA LEU A 176 -0.08 -19.70 19.73
C LEU A 176 -0.51 -21.15 19.83
N SER A 177 -1.78 -21.43 19.51
CA SER A 177 -2.29 -22.80 19.56
C SER A 177 -1.32 -23.72 18.82
N ASP A 178 -1.11 -24.95 19.28
CA ASP A 178 -0.18 -25.91 18.65
C ASP A 178 -0.37 -26.02 17.13
N TRP A 179 -1.60 -25.76 16.65
CA TRP A 179 -1.94 -25.64 15.23
C TRP A 179 -1.31 -24.43 14.54
N ALA A 180 -1.22 -23.28 15.18
CA ALA A 180 -0.52 -22.10 14.66
C ALA A 180 1.00 -22.30 14.57
N ALA A 181 1.61 -23.06 15.50
CA ALA A 181 3.02 -23.46 15.39
C ALA A 181 3.24 -24.41 14.20
N LEU A 182 2.36 -25.40 14.00
CA LEU A 182 2.37 -26.30 12.84
C LEU A 182 2.17 -25.55 11.51
N ILE A 183 1.24 -24.60 11.46
CA ILE A 183 1.00 -23.72 10.30
C ILE A 183 2.23 -22.85 10.02
N THR A 184 2.85 -22.31 11.06
CA THR A 184 4.09 -21.52 10.92
C THR A 184 5.21 -22.37 10.34
N VAL A 185 5.37 -23.61 10.77
CA VAL A 185 6.37 -24.54 10.21
C VAL A 185 6.06 -24.86 8.73
N LEU A 186 4.78 -25.15 8.40
CA LEU A 186 4.34 -25.42 7.03
C LEU A 186 4.54 -24.22 6.09
N VAL A 187 4.24 -23.01 6.55
CA VAL A 187 4.31 -21.78 5.75
C VAL A 187 5.73 -21.24 5.65
N VAL A 188 6.52 -21.29 6.72
CA VAL A 188 7.88 -20.73 6.74
C VAL A 188 8.89 -21.69 6.10
N PHE A 189 8.72 -23.01 6.24
CA PHE A 189 9.71 -23.97 5.74
C PHE A 189 9.25 -24.74 4.50
N LEU A 190 8.00 -25.21 4.46
CA LEU A 190 7.51 -26.06 3.36
C LEU A 190 7.14 -25.24 2.11
N LEU A 191 6.49 -24.10 2.29
CA LEU A 191 6.05 -23.22 1.20
C LEU A 191 7.24 -22.67 0.37
N PRO A 192 8.35 -22.18 0.95
CA PRO A 192 9.51 -21.76 0.18
C PRO A 192 10.20 -22.92 -0.54
N VAL A 193 10.26 -24.11 0.09
CA VAL A 193 10.84 -25.31 -0.56
C VAL A 193 10.01 -25.74 -1.77
N LEU A 194 8.68 -25.74 -1.65
CA LEU A 194 7.77 -26.05 -2.76
C LEU A 194 7.84 -24.98 -3.86
N LEU A 195 7.89 -23.70 -3.49
CA LEU A 195 8.07 -22.60 -4.44
C LEU A 195 9.41 -22.71 -5.18
N VAL A 196 10.48 -23.06 -4.47
CA VAL A 196 11.82 -23.23 -5.05
C VAL A 196 11.84 -24.43 -6.01
N THR A 197 11.27 -25.57 -5.63
CA THR A 197 11.18 -26.74 -6.51
C THR A 197 10.30 -26.48 -7.74
N TYR A 198 9.23 -25.70 -7.61
CA TYR A 198 8.42 -25.23 -8.72
C TYR A 198 9.19 -24.29 -9.66
N ILE A 199 9.84 -23.25 -9.12
CA ILE A 199 10.66 -22.31 -9.90
C ILE A 199 11.76 -23.07 -10.66
N ILE A 200 12.41 -24.02 -10.00
CA ILE A 200 13.39 -24.93 -10.60
C ILE A 200 12.79 -25.71 -11.77
N LYS A 201 11.62 -26.33 -11.59
CA LYS A 201 10.94 -27.12 -12.63
C LYS A 201 10.60 -26.24 -13.83
N ALA A 202 10.10 -25.02 -13.57
CA ALA A 202 9.71 -24.04 -14.58
C ALA A 202 10.90 -23.42 -15.33
N SER A 203 12.11 -23.40 -14.74
CA SER A 203 13.28 -22.70 -15.28
C SER A 203 14.36 -23.61 -15.91
N LYS A 204 14.08 -24.91 -16.12
CA LYS A 204 15.05 -25.90 -16.63
C LYS A 204 15.83 -25.49 -17.90
N GLY A 205 15.27 -24.64 -18.78
CA GLY A 205 15.95 -24.15 -19.99
C GLY A 205 16.83 -22.91 -19.82
N ARG A 206 16.80 -22.24 -18.66
CA ARG A 206 17.50 -20.96 -18.45
C ARG A 206 18.89 -21.09 -17.81
N PHE A 207 19.23 -22.25 -17.26
CA PHE A 207 20.52 -22.48 -16.55
C PHE A 207 21.62 -23.00 -17.46
N ARG A 208 22.87 -22.57 -17.22
CA ARG A 208 24.04 -22.84 -18.10
C ARG A 208 24.27 -24.33 -18.43
N ASP A 209 23.95 -25.21 -17.49
CA ASP A 209 24.13 -26.66 -17.51
C ASP A 209 22.94 -27.45 -18.07
N SER A 210 21.90 -26.77 -18.58
CA SER A 210 20.72 -27.43 -19.17
C SER A 210 21.02 -28.10 -20.52
N LYS A 211 20.41 -29.28 -20.78
CA LYS A 211 20.55 -30.01 -22.06
C LYS A 211 20.10 -29.21 -23.30
N ARG A 212 19.08 -28.37 -23.16
CA ARG A 212 18.57 -27.46 -24.22
C ARG A 212 18.56 -26.03 -23.67
N PRO A 213 19.72 -25.36 -23.68
CA PRO A 213 19.83 -24.02 -23.17
C PRO A 213 19.10 -23.03 -24.08
N ASP A 214 18.51 -21.98 -23.49
CA ASP A 214 18.05 -20.81 -24.24
C ASP A 214 19.21 -20.21 -25.06
N GLU A 215 18.95 -19.93 -26.33
CA GLU A 215 19.89 -19.37 -27.30
C GLU A 215 20.08 -17.87 -27.04
N THR A 216 20.69 -17.54 -25.91
CA THR A 216 20.98 -16.15 -25.57
C THR A 216 22.35 -15.75 -26.15
N PRO A 217 22.50 -14.56 -26.76
CA PRO A 217 23.80 -14.01 -27.14
C PRO A 217 24.73 -13.70 -25.94
N TYR A 218 24.23 -13.80 -24.69
CA TYR A 218 24.91 -13.35 -23.47
C TYR A 218 25.16 -14.50 -22.46
N PRO A 219 25.96 -15.52 -22.81
CA PRO A 219 26.19 -16.70 -21.97
C PRO A 219 26.77 -16.38 -20.59
N GLU A 220 27.50 -15.26 -20.42
CA GLU A 220 28.09 -14.84 -19.14
C GLU A 220 27.04 -14.45 -18.10
N MET A 221 25.82 -14.11 -18.51
CA MET A 221 24.73 -13.81 -17.60
C MET A 221 24.11 -15.07 -17.00
N ARG A 222 24.38 -16.25 -17.58
CA ARG A 222 23.80 -17.52 -17.14
C ARG A 222 24.50 -18.04 -15.89
N MET A 223 23.71 -18.63 -15.01
CA MET A 223 24.20 -19.27 -13.79
C MET A 223 24.04 -20.78 -13.90
N LYS A 224 24.89 -21.53 -13.19
CA LYS A 224 24.63 -22.94 -12.92
C LYS A 224 23.43 -23.02 -11.97
N ARG A 225 22.59 -24.02 -12.13
CA ARG A 225 21.42 -24.21 -11.27
C ARG A 225 21.78 -24.25 -9.79
N TRP A 226 22.82 -24.99 -9.42
CA TRP A 226 23.24 -25.11 -8.02
C TRP A 226 23.77 -23.79 -7.44
N SER A 227 24.53 -23.02 -8.23
CA SER A 227 24.98 -21.68 -7.82
C SER A 227 23.81 -20.73 -7.57
N TRP A 228 22.76 -20.80 -8.41
CA TRP A 228 21.56 -20.00 -8.20
C TRP A 228 20.81 -20.41 -6.93
N LEU A 229 20.70 -21.71 -6.65
CA LEU A 229 20.05 -22.19 -5.43
C LEU A 229 20.80 -21.76 -4.18
N LEU A 230 22.12 -21.89 -4.19
CA LEU A 230 22.94 -21.43 -3.07
C LEU A 230 22.76 -19.91 -2.85
N GLU A 231 22.77 -19.12 -3.92
CA GLU A 231 22.68 -17.64 -3.85
C GLU A 231 21.28 -17.15 -3.45
N PHE A 232 20.20 -17.70 -4.00
CA PHE A 232 18.86 -17.14 -3.76
C PHE A 232 18.04 -17.89 -2.71
N VAL A 233 18.51 -19.04 -2.22
CA VAL A 233 17.76 -19.89 -1.28
C VAL A 233 18.64 -20.29 -0.11
N GLY A 234 19.77 -20.95 -0.37
CA GLY A 234 20.63 -21.50 0.67
C GLY A 234 21.18 -20.45 1.62
N ILE A 235 21.82 -19.40 1.09
CA ILE A 235 22.44 -18.35 1.92
C ILE A 235 21.39 -17.52 2.68
N PRO A 236 20.27 -17.08 2.08
CA PRO A 236 19.20 -16.42 2.84
C PRO A 236 18.63 -17.28 3.98
N ILE A 237 18.36 -18.57 3.75
CA ILE A 237 17.91 -19.49 4.81
C ILE A 237 18.98 -19.59 5.90
N LEU A 238 20.25 -19.75 5.52
CA LEU A 238 21.35 -19.80 6.48
C LEU A 238 21.38 -18.54 7.36
N ILE A 239 21.28 -17.34 6.77
CA ILE A 239 21.24 -16.07 7.52
C ILE A 239 20.06 -16.07 8.51
N VAL A 240 18.86 -16.45 8.06
CA VAL A 240 17.67 -16.49 8.94
C VAL A 240 17.86 -17.49 10.08
N THR A 241 18.37 -18.69 9.79
CA THR A 241 18.59 -19.72 10.81
C THR A 241 19.66 -19.31 11.83
N LEU A 242 20.75 -18.67 11.39
CA LEU A 242 21.81 -18.21 12.29
C LEU A 242 21.31 -17.14 13.26
N PHE A 243 20.55 -16.15 12.77
CA PHE A 243 19.99 -15.12 13.65
C PHE A 243 18.82 -15.62 14.49
N GLY A 244 18.02 -16.56 13.99
CA GLY A 244 16.93 -17.18 14.76
C GLY A 244 17.41 -18.05 15.93
N LEU A 245 18.63 -18.58 15.86
CA LEU A 245 19.27 -19.33 16.95
C LEU A 245 20.17 -18.44 17.84
N SER A 246 20.34 -17.16 17.49
CA SER A 246 21.23 -16.25 18.21
C SER A 246 20.53 -15.62 19.43
N THR A 247 21.27 -15.42 20.52
CA THR A 247 20.81 -14.76 21.75
C THR A 247 21.13 -13.26 21.78
N ILE A 248 21.40 -12.66 20.62
CA ILE A 248 21.81 -11.25 20.48
C ILE A 248 20.60 -10.34 20.77
N GLU A 249 20.83 -9.15 21.34
CA GLU A 249 19.79 -8.13 21.46
C GLU A 249 19.24 -7.75 20.08
N ASN A 250 17.92 -7.87 19.90
CA ASN A 250 17.21 -7.60 18.66
C ASN A 250 17.73 -8.42 17.44
N PRO A 251 17.62 -9.75 17.47
CA PRO A 251 18.15 -10.63 16.42
C PRO A 251 17.41 -10.46 15.09
N THR A 252 16.14 -10.06 15.14
CA THR A 252 15.32 -9.77 13.96
C THR A 252 15.85 -8.58 13.18
N GLY A 253 16.18 -7.47 13.85
CA GLY A 253 16.76 -6.29 13.21
C GLY A 253 18.07 -6.61 12.48
N TRP A 254 18.99 -7.32 13.15
CA TRP A 254 20.27 -7.72 12.55
C TRP A 254 20.13 -8.72 11.40
N CYS A 255 19.11 -9.59 11.44
CA CYS A 255 18.77 -10.46 10.33
C CYS A 255 18.38 -9.64 9.09
N PHE A 256 17.52 -8.64 9.23
CA PHE A 256 17.12 -7.76 8.12
C PHE A 256 18.30 -7.00 7.52
N VAL A 257 19.17 -6.43 8.35
CA VAL A 257 20.37 -5.72 7.88
C VAL A 257 21.30 -6.68 7.11
N SER A 258 21.50 -7.89 7.63
CA SER A 258 22.36 -8.89 7.01
C SER A 258 21.81 -9.39 5.67
N LEU A 259 20.50 -9.65 5.58
CA LEU A 259 19.82 -9.98 4.32
C LEU A 259 19.90 -8.83 3.32
N TYR A 260 19.72 -7.59 3.77
CA TYR A 260 19.83 -6.41 2.93
C TYR A 260 21.23 -6.26 2.31
N LEU A 261 22.28 -6.35 3.13
CA LEU A 261 23.67 -6.31 2.66
C LEU A 261 24.00 -7.48 1.74
N TYR A 262 23.49 -8.67 2.05
CA TYR A 262 23.62 -9.85 1.20
C TYR A 262 23.02 -9.61 -0.19
N PHE A 263 21.79 -9.12 -0.26
CA PHE A 263 21.13 -8.81 -1.52
C PHE A 263 21.90 -7.77 -2.33
N ILE A 264 22.43 -6.71 -1.70
CA ILE A 264 23.33 -5.74 -2.36
C ILE A 264 24.54 -6.46 -2.95
N GLY A 265 25.17 -7.38 -2.21
CA GLY A 265 26.28 -8.20 -2.69
C GLY A 265 25.94 -8.99 -3.96
N THR A 266 24.78 -9.64 -4.00
CA THR A 266 24.31 -10.39 -5.20
C THR A 266 24.13 -9.46 -6.41
N ARG A 267 23.69 -8.21 -6.19
CA ARG A 267 23.56 -7.21 -7.27
C ARG A 267 24.92 -6.80 -7.81
N PHE A 268 25.90 -6.58 -6.94
CA PHE A 268 27.26 -6.26 -7.35
C PHE A 268 27.90 -7.42 -8.13
N HIS A 269 27.62 -8.66 -7.72
CA HIS A 269 28.01 -9.85 -8.48
C HIS A 269 27.38 -9.88 -9.89
N ARG A 270 26.11 -9.47 -10.04
CA ARG A 270 25.48 -9.30 -11.36
C ARG A 270 26.11 -8.16 -12.17
N LEU A 271 26.43 -7.02 -11.56
CA LEU A 271 27.14 -5.92 -12.23
C LEU A 271 28.49 -6.36 -12.81
N ARG A 272 29.25 -7.16 -12.06
CA ARG A 272 30.51 -7.75 -12.53
C ARG A 272 30.31 -8.61 -13.78
N ARG A 273 29.26 -9.43 -13.82
CA ARG A 273 28.91 -10.24 -15.01
C ARG A 273 28.50 -9.38 -16.19
N MET A 274 27.68 -8.35 -15.98
CA MET A 274 27.33 -7.39 -17.02
C MET A 274 28.56 -6.70 -17.60
N LYS A 275 29.52 -6.31 -16.75
CA LYS A 275 30.79 -5.72 -17.21
C LYS A 275 31.57 -6.69 -18.10
N LYS A 276 31.57 -7.99 -17.83
CA LYS A 276 32.21 -9.00 -18.70
C LYS A 276 31.55 -9.05 -20.08
N VAL A 277 30.22 -9.07 -20.15
CA VAL A 277 29.46 -9.05 -21.43
C VAL A 277 29.82 -7.80 -22.24
N ILE A 278 29.76 -6.62 -21.60
CA ILE A 278 30.04 -5.35 -22.28
C ILE A 278 31.49 -5.30 -22.76
N ASN A 279 32.45 -5.70 -21.93
CA ASN A 279 33.87 -5.72 -22.31
C ASN A 279 34.15 -6.67 -23.48
N ARG A 280 33.44 -7.80 -23.58
CA ARG A 280 33.57 -8.73 -24.71
C ARG A 280 33.13 -8.06 -26.02
N PHE A 281 31.96 -7.43 -26.03
CA PHE A 281 31.48 -6.74 -27.23
C PHE A 281 32.27 -5.48 -27.55
N LEU A 282 32.80 -4.77 -26.54
CA LEU A 282 33.71 -3.64 -26.77
C LEU A 282 35.00 -4.06 -27.49
N LYS A 283 35.54 -5.25 -27.21
CA LYS A 283 36.70 -5.79 -27.94
C LYS A 283 36.40 -6.07 -29.41
N ILE A 284 35.19 -6.53 -29.70
CA ILE A 284 34.73 -6.84 -31.07
C ILE A 284 34.20 -5.57 -31.77
N GLN A 285 34.08 -4.45 -31.04
CA GLN A 285 33.49 -3.19 -31.50
C GLN A 285 32.02 -3.30 -31.94
N ASP A 286 31.29 -4.27 -31.38
CA ASP A 286 29.85 -4.44 -31.62
C ASP A 286 29.03 -3.61 -30.63
N TYR A 287 28.89 -2.32 -30.92
CA TYR A 287 28.13 -1.39 -30.10
C TYR A 287 26.62 -1.66 -30.13
N TYR A 288 26.12 -2.25 -31.22
CA TYR A 288 24.70 -2.58 -31.38
C TYR A 288 24.27 -3.60 -30.32
N GLU A 289 25.00 -4.70 -30.17
CA GLU A 289 24.71 -5.72 -29.16
C GLU A 289 24.84 -5.19 -27.72
N ILE A 290 25.74 -4.24 -27.47
CA ILE A 290 25.84 -3.58 -26.16
C ILE A 290 24.56 -2.80 -25.84
N VAL A 291 24.06 -2.01 -26.79
CA VAL A 291 22.83 -1.21 -26.60
C VAL A 291 21.63 -2.13 -26.37
N GLU A 292 21.52 -3.20 -27.15
CA GLU A 292 20.43 -4.19 -27.03
C GLU A 292 20.51 -4.94 -25.69
N PHE A 293 21.71 -5.32 -25.27
CA PHE A 293 21.95 -5.93 -23.95
C PHE A 293 21.53 -4.99 -22.81
N LEU A 294 21.98 -3.74 -22.82
CA LEU A 294 21.62 -2.74 -21.80
C LEU A 294 20.11 -2.48 -21.79
N ARG A 295 19.46 -2.40 -22.96
CA ARG A 295 18.00 -2.26 -23.06
C ARG A 295 17.26 -3.41 -22.36
N LYS A 296 17.66 -4.67 -22.59
CA LYS A 296 17.09 -5.84 -21.91
C LYS A 296 17.27 -5.81 -20.39
N GLN A 297 18.31 -5.16 -19.88
CA GLN A 297 18.56 -5.02 -18.44
C GLN A 297 17.87 -3.79 -17.80
N GLN A 298 17.29 -2.88 -18.59
CA GLN A 298 16.77 -1.60 -18.09
C GLN A 298 15.69 -1.79 -17.02
N TRP A 299 14.69 -2.63 -17.26
CA TRP A 299 13.61 -2.89 -16.29
C TRP A 299 14.13 -3.51 -15.00
N TYR A 300 15.09 -4.41 -15.10
CA TYR A 300 15.72 -4.97 -13.91
C TYR A 300 16.35 -3.87 -13.05
N TRP A 301 17.13 -2.97 -13.65
CA TRP A 301 17.78 -1.88 -12.90
C TRP A 301 16.81 -0.82 -12.41
N PHE A 302 15.71 -0.58 -13.13
CA PHE A 302 14.62 0.25 -12.63
C PHE A 302 14.04 -0.32 -11.33
N PHE A 303 13.63 -1.59 -11.33
CA PHE A 303 13.12 -2.23 -10.11
C PHE A 303 14.15 -2.27 -8.98
N MET A 304 15.43 -2.48 -9.30
CA MET A 304 16.49 -2.44 -8.27
C MET A 304 16.67 -1.03 -7.69
N ALA A 305 16.53 0.03 -8.48
CA ALA A 305 16.57 1.40 -7.99
C ALA A 305 15.36 1.75 -7.10
N VAL A 306 14.19 1.16 -7.36
CA VAL A 306 13.01 1.36 -6.50
C VAL A 306 13.15 0.59 -5.19
N LEU A 307 13.55 -0.68 -5.24
CA LEU A 307 13.66 -1.55 -4.05
C LEU A 307 14.87 -1.19 -3.16
N PHE A 308 15.95 -0.72 -3.78
CA PHE A 308 17.23 -0.47 -3.12
C PHE A 308 17.80 0.88 -3.61
N PRO A 309 17.17 2.00 -3.22
CA PRO A 309 17.43 3.32 -3.82
C PRO A 309 18.86 3.81 -3.61
N ILE A 310 19.42 3.63 -2.41
CA ILE A 310 20.75 4.16 -2.05
C ILE A 310 21.84 3.71 -3.04
N PRO A 311 22.10 2.40 -3.26
CA PRO A 311 23.15 1.98 -4.18
C PRO A 311 22.77 2.05 -5.66
N PHE A 312 21.48 1.93 -6.03
CA PHE A 312 21.09 1.67 -7.42
C PHE A 312 20.36 2.81 -8.12
N ALA A 313 19.89 3.84 -7.43
CA ALA A 313 19.30 5.02 -8.10
C ALA A 313 20.34 5.70 -9.01
N PHE A 314 21.53 6.00 -8.48
CA PHE A 314 22.62 6.56 -9.27
C PHE A 314 23.04 5.62 -10.41
N TYR A 315 23.15 4.32 -10.14
CA TYR A 315 23.50 3.34 -11.16
C TYR A 315 22.46 3.28 -12.29
N PHE A 316 21.17 3.41 -11.98
CA PHE A 316 20.10 3.39 -12.99
C PHE A 316 20.25 4.56 -13.97
N PHE A 317 20.47 5.79 -13.47
CA PHE A 317 20.74 6.93 -14.34
C PHE A 317 22.04 6.77 -15.13
N TYR A 318 23.11 6.27 -14.50
CA TYR A 318 24.35 5.92 -15.19
C TYR A 318 24.13 4.88 -16.30
N HIS A 319 23.29 3.87 -16.07
CA HIS A 319 22.91 2.85 -17.04
C HIS A 319 22.15 3.44 -18.23
N LEU A 320 21.20 4.36 -17.99
CA LEU A 320 20.48 5.07 -19.05
C LEU A 320 21.44 5.94 -19.90
N ALA A 321 22.35 6.67 -19.25
CA ALA A 321 23.36 7.48 -19.93
C ALA A 321 24.28 6.63 -20.80
N ARG A 322 24.77 5.49 -20.29
CA ARG A 322 25.61 4.56 -21.06
C ARG A 322 24.96 4.04 -22.32
N LYS A 323 23.66 3.71 -22.26
CA LYS A 323 22.91 3.26 -23.44
C LYS A 323 22.96 4.31 -24.55
N ARG A 324 22.75 5.59 -24.21
CA ARG A 324 22.84 6.71 -25.15
C ARG A 324 24.26 6.90 -25.69
N ILE A 325 25.28 6.81 -24.82
CA ILE A 325 26.69 6.93 -25.19
C ILE A 325 27.08 5.85 -26.22
N TYR A 326 26.75 4.58 -25.97
CA TYR A 326 27.11 3.50 -26.90
C TYR A 326 26.32 3.53 -28.20
N ARG A 327 25.06 3.98 -28.19
CA ARG A 327 24.27 4.13 -29.41
C ARG A 327 24.94 5.11 -30.39
N ASN A 328 25.44 6.23 -29.87
CA ASN A 328 26.06 7.31 -30.65
C ASN A 328 27.58 7.22 -30.76
N HIS A 329 28.20 6.15 -30.27
CA HIS A 329 29.65 6.01 -30.29
C HIS A 329 30.15 5.85 -31.74
N PRO A 330 31.21 6.57 -32.18
CA PRO A 330 31.77 6.42 -33.51
C PRO A 330 32.13 4.97 -33.82
N ARG A 331 31.83 4.53 -35.05
CA ARG A 331 32.02 3.15 -35.52
C ARG A 331 33.07 3.11 -36.63
N LYS A 332 33.69 1.94 -36.80
CA LYS A 332 34.59 1.68 -37.93
C LYS A 332 33.83 0.95 -39.02
N CYS A 333 34.05 1.37 -40.26
CA CYS A 333 33.49 0.73 -41.44
C CYS A 333 34.03 -0.69 -41.60
N LYS A 334 33.16 -1.67 -41.83
CA LYS A 334 33.59 -3.06 -42.08
C LYS A 334 34.37 -3.21 -43.39
N ALA A 335 34.09 -2.40 -44.40
CA ALA A 335 34.72 -2.47 -45.71
C ALA A 335 36.13 -1.85 -45.74
N CYS A 336 36.31 -0.66 -45.16
CA CYS A 336 37.57 0.10 -45.26
C CYS A 336 38.22 0.49 -43.93
N GLN A 337 37.64 0.12 -42.78
CA GLN A 337 38.10 0.50 -41.43
C GLN A 337 38.11 2.02 -41.13
N GLY A 338 37.65 2.85 -42.07
CA GLY A 338 37.48 4.29 -41.89
C GLY A 338 36.38 4.64 -40.88
N LYS A 339 36.38 5.89 -40.41
CA LYS A 339 35.37 6.39 -39.48
C LYS A 339 34.00 6.44 -40.16
N MET A 340 32.97 6.01 -39.44
CA MET A 340 31.57 6.17 -39.85
C MET A 340 30.90 7.25 -39.01
N ASN A 341 30.05 8.03 -39.66
CA ASN A 341 29.22 9.04 -39.02
C ASN A 341 27.76 8.57 -39.07
N LYS A 342 27.05 8.74 -37.95
CA LYS A 342 25.61 8.53 -37.90
C LYS A 342 24.93 9.67 -38.64
N LEU A 343 24.02 9.35 -39.54
CA LEU A 343 23.20 10.35 -40.21
C LEU A 343 22.14 10.88 -39.25
N ASN A 344 21.67 12.09 -39.55
CA ASN A 344 20.51 12.71 -38.93
C ASN A 344 19.22 12.19 -39.59
N ASP A 345 18.11 12.26 -38.86
CA ASP A 345 16.81 11.68 -39.23
C ASP A 345 16.35 12.06 -40.66
N LEU A 346 16.63 13.28 -41.12
CA LEU A 346 16.28 13.70 -42.49
C LEU A 346 17.20 13.14 -43.58
N ALA A 347 18.47 12.90 -43.26
CA ALA A 347 19.44 12.39 -44.23
C ALA A 347 19.41 10.86 -44.32
N GLU A 348 18.90 10.18 -43.30
CA GLU A 348 18.72 8.73 -43.36
C GLU A 348 17.54 8.30 -44.22
N ASP A 349 16.50 9.14 -44.35
CA ASP A 349 15.34 8.90 -45.22
C ASP A 349 15.71 8.56 -46.68
N GLU A 350 16.83 9.07 -47.18
CA GLU A 350 17.33 8.75 -48.53
C GLU A 350 17.73 7.27 -48.68
N TYR A 351 18.13 6.64 -47.58
CA TYR A 351 18.60 5.25 -47.53
C TYR A 351 17.54 4.25 -47.04
N LEU A 352 16.42 4.75 -46.49
CA LEU A 352 15.34 3.91 -45.98
C LEU A 352 14.34 3.55 -47.09
N SER A 353 13.87 2.30 -47.08
CA SER A 353 12.76 1.91 -47.95
C SER A 353 11.43 2.48 -47.42
N GLU A 354 10.42 2.58 -48.29
CA GLU A 354 9.09 3.07 -47.88
C GLU A 354 8.46 2.26 -46.73
N SER A 355 8.76 0.97 -46.64
CA SER A 355 8.31 0.16 -45.50
C SER A 355 9.02 0.55 -44.20
N MET A 356 10.31 0.88 -44.25
CA MET A 356 11.11 1.29 -43.09
C MET A 356 10.68 2.68 -42.59
N LYS A 357 10.50 3.64 -43.51
CA LYS A 357 9.96 4.97 -43.19
C LYS A 357 8.60 4.90 -42.50
N MET A 358 7.74 3.98 -42.97
CA MET A 358 6.45 3.73 -42.32
C MET A 358 6.65 3.21 -40.88
N GLU A 359 7.58 2.28 -40.64
CA GLU A 359 7.85 1.75 -39.29
C GLU A 359 8.37 2.85 -38.33
N GLU A 360 9.20 3.78 -38.82
CA GLU A 360 9.65 4.94 -38.03
C GLU A 360 8.53 5.92 -37.75
N THR A 361 7.72 6.23 -38.76
CA THR A 361 6.53 7.09 -38.62
C THR A 361 5.57 6.52 -37.56
N LEU A 362 5.42 5.20 -37.53
CA LEU A 362 4.61 4.49 -36.54
C LEU A 362 5.31 4.28 -35.19
N ARG A 363 6.60 4.63 -35.08
CA ARG A 363 7.48 4.40 -33.93
C ARG A 363 7.52 2.93 -33.49
N SER A 364 7.38 2.01 -34.43
CA SER A 364 7.48 0.57 -34.18
C SER A 364 8.93 0.07 -34.26
N VAL A 365 9.71 0.67 -35.16
CA VAL A 365 11.15 0.46 -35.32
C VAL A 365 11.83 1.81 -35.45
N ASP A 366 13.06 1.88 -34.95
CA ASP A 366 13.92 3.06 -34.98
C ASP A 366 15.21 2.64 -35.69
N TYR A 367 15.47 3.16 -36.89
CA TYR A 367 16.67 2.83 -37.66
C TYR A 367 17.78 3.84 -37.38
N ASP A 368 19.01 3.35 -37.33
CA ASP A 368 20.20 4.20 -37.29
C ASP A 368 21.00 3.92 -38.55
N VAL A 369 21.09 4.90 -39.45
CA VAL A 369 21.92 4.81 -40.66
C VAL A 369 23.30 5.42 -40.41
N TRP A 370 24.34 4.64 -40.73
CA TRP A 370 25.74 5.04 -40.62
C TRP A 370 26.38 5.05 -41.99
N ARG A 371 27.04 6.15 -42.35
CA ARG A 371 27.75 6.30 -43.62
C ARG A 371 29.25 6.48 -43.38
N CYS A 372 30.05 5.78 -44.18
CA CYS A 372 31.50 5.98 -44.21
C CYS A 372 31.86 7.09 -45.20
N GLU A 373 32.64 8.07 -44.77
CA GLU A 373 33.11 9.16 -45.65
C GLU A 373 34.13 8.69 -46.69
N ALA A 374 34.97 7.71 -46.32
CA ALA A 374 36.07 7.26 -47.17
C ALA A 374 35.63 6.35 -48.33
N CYS A 375 34.72 5.40 -48.07
CA CYS A 375 34.30 4.41 -49.08
C CYS A 375 32.81 4.45 -49.42
N GLN A 376 32.06 5.40 -48.85
CA GLN A 376 30.63 5.58 -49.13
C GLN A 376 29.73 4.39 -48.74
N SER A 377 30.27 3.37 -48.07
CA SER A 377 29.49 2.25 -47.55
C SER A 377 28.47 2.73 -46.51
N VAL A 378 27.28 2.17 -46.57
CA VAL A 378 26.21 2.42 -45.61
C VAL A 378 25.98 1.17 -44.77
N GLU A 379 25.91 1.33 -43.45
CA GLU A 379 25.50 0.29 -42.51
C GLU A 379 24.25 0.75 -41.76
N MET A 380 23.26 -0.14 -41.66
CA MET A 380 21.98 0.14 -41.04
C MET A 380 21.75 -0.80 -39.87
N TRP A 381 21.26 -0.26 -38.76
CA TRP A 381 20.90 -1.01 -37.56
C TRP A 381 19.49 -0.62 -37.14
N PHE A 382 18.70 -1.56 -36.64
CA PHE A 382 17.30 -1.32 -36.28
C PHE A 382 17.05 -1.65 -34.81
N TYR A 383 16.24 -0.84 -34.14
CA TYR A 383 15.86 -1.04 -32.74
C TYR A 383 14.35 -1.20 -32.63
N LEU A 384 13.88 -2.41 -32.30
CA LEU A 384 12.45 -2.65 -32.12
C LEU A 384 11.91 -1.96 -30.86
N ASN A 385 10.84 -1.18 -31.04
CA ASN A 385 10.03 -0.68 -29.96
C ASN A 385 9.01 -1.74 -29.52
N ARG A 386 9.39 -2.57 -28.54
CA ARG A 386 8.52 -3.60 -27.95
C ARG A 386 7.30 -3.05 -27.18
N HIS A 387 7.24 -1.74 -26.96
CA HIS A 387 6.07 -1.09 -26.37
C HIS A 387 5.10 -0.53 -27.42
N SER A 388 5.47 -0.62 -28.70
CA SER A 388 4.56 -0.26 -29.78
C SER A 388 3.41 -1.25 -29.86
N LYS A 389 2.25 -0.78 -30.32
CA LYS A 389 1.06 -1.61 -30.56
C LYS A 389 1.09 -2.35 -31.89
N TYR A 390 2.24 -2.32 -32.59
CA TYR A 390 2.38 -2.82 -33.95
C TYR A 390 3.20 -4.11 -33.95
N ASP A 391 2.69 -5.08 -34.69
CA ASP A 391 3.28 -6.40 -34.89
C ASP A 391 3.76 -6.57 -36.34
N PRO A 392 4.62 -7.57 -36.63
CA PRO A 392 5.02 -7.90 -37.99
C PRO A 392 3.83 -8.42 -38.80
N CYS A 393 3.59 -7.81 -39.96
CA CYS A 393 2.50 -8.22 -40.85
C CYS A 393 2.75 -9.63 -41.43
N PRO A 394 1.75 -10.54 -41.43
CA PRO A 394 1.92 -11.88 -41.99
C PRO A 394 2.12 -11.87 -43.53
N LYS A 395 1.67 -10.82 -44.23
CA LYS A 395 1.80 -10.69 -45.69
C LYS A 395 3.11 -10.03 -46.10
N CYS A 396 3.39 -8.81 -45.62
CA CYS A 396 4.55 -8.01 -46.05
C CYS A 396 5.71 -7.97 -45.05
N LYS A 397 5.57 -8.58 -43.86
CA LYS A 397 6.54 -8.59 -42.75
C LYS A 397 6.86 -7.25 -42.09
N THR A 398 6.42 -6.13 -42.67
CA THR A 398 6.53 -4.78 -42.08
C THR A 398 5.84 -4.72 -40.71
N ILE A 399 6.50 -4.11 -39.72
CA ILE A 399 6.01 -3.96 -38.34
C ILE A 399 5.03 -2.79 -38.26
N ALA A 400 3.88 -2.98 -38.92
CA ALA A 400 2.82 -1.99 -39.07
C ALA A 400 1.42 -2.61 -38.91
N TYR A 401 1.33 -3.82 -38.36
CA TYR A 401 0.09 -4.56 -38.17
C TYR A 401 -0.48 -4.32 -36.78
N CYS A 402 -1.72 -3.85 -36.67
CA CYS A 402 -2.35 -3.60 -35.37
C CYS A 402 -3.86 -3.85 -35.42
N SER A 403 -4.48 -3.93 -34.24
CA SER A 403 -5.94 -3.92 -34.12
C SER A 403 -6.50 -2.62 -34.73
N ALA A 404 -7.38 -2.77 -35.72
CA ALA A 404 -8.01 -1.70 -36.48
C ALA A 404 -9.44 -1.40 -35.99
N GLY A 405 -10.10 -2.37 -35.36
CA GLY A 405 -11.42 -2.19 -34.80
C GLY A 405 -11.98 -3.45 -34.15
N LEU A 406 -12.88 -3.24 -33.19
CA LEU A 406 -13.63 -4.29 -32.51
C LEU A 406 -15.11 -4.13 -32.89
N ARG A 407 -15.76 -5.24 -33.21
CA ARG A 407 -17.19 -5.31 -33.54
C ARG A 407 -17.84 -6.39 -32.70
N THR A 408 -18.89 -6.07 -31.97
CA THR A 408 -19.70 -7.09 -31.28
C THR A 408 -20.59 -7.79 -32.30
N ILE A 409 -20.45 -9.10 -32.44
CA ILE A 409 -21.37 -9.92 -33.25
C ILE A 409 -22.61 -10.25 -32.42
N ARG A 410 -22.37 -10.73 -31.18
CA ARG A 410 -23.41 -11.11 -30.23
C ARG A 410 -23.06 -10.58 -28.85
N SER A 411 -23.96 -9.80 -28.26
CA SER A 411 -23.78 -9.28 -26.90
C SER A 411 -23.82 -10.39 -25.85
N ALA A 412 -23.00 -10.26 -24.80
CA ALA A 412 -23.05 -11.16 -23.65
C ALA A 412 -24.31 -10.90 -22.81
N THR A 413 -24.87 -11.96 -22.22
CA THR A 413 -25.99 -11.87 -21.27
C THR A 413 -25.54 -12.32 -19.89
N TYR A 414 -26.43 -12.27 -18.89
CA TYR A 414 -26.21 -12.89 -17.58
C TYR A 414 -26.28 -14.42 -17.60
N SER A 415 -26.55 -15.03 -18.76
CA SER A 415 -26.75 -16.49 -18.91
C SER A 415 -25.90 -17.10 -20.03
N SER A 416 -25.25 -16.29 -20.86
CA SER A 416 -24.45 -16.75 -21.99
C SER A 416 -23.33 -15.77 -22.32
N SER A 417 -22.20 -16.29 -22.75
CA SER A 417 -21.11 -15.48 -23.30
C SER A 417 -21.53 -14.85 -24.62
N GLY A 418 -20.98 -13.66 -24.87
CA GLY A 418 -21.10 -12.98 -26.15
C GLY A 418 -20.00 -13.41 -27.12
N GLN A 419 -20.07 -12.91 -28.34
CA GLN A 419 -19.05 -13.11 -29.38
C GLN A 419 -18.71 -11.77 -30.02
N GLY A 420 -17.43 -11.44 -30.05
CA GLY A 420 -16.86 -10.29 -30.74
C GLY A 420 -16.03 -10.71 -31.94
N GLU A 421 -15.87 -9.80 -32.88
CA GLU A 421 -14.95 -9.85 -34.01
C GLU A 421 -13.95 -8.72 -33.85
N GLU A 422 -12.67 -9.04 -33.87
CA GLU A 422 -11.58 -8.07 -33.94
C GLU A 422 -11.00 -8.08 -35.35
N THR A 423 -10.90 -6.91 -35.96
CA THR A 423 -10.25 -6.73 -37.25
C THR A 423 -8.85 -6.18 -37.03
N HIS A 424 -7.85 -6.87 -37.55
CA HIS A 424 -6.48 -6.39 -37.58
C HIS A 424 -6.13 -5.92 -39.00
N ALA A 425 -5.41 -4.81 -39.11
CA ALA A 425 -4.99 -4.26 -40.38
C ALA A 425 -3.52 -3.84 -40.37
N CYS A 426 -2.84 -4.06 -41.50
CA CYS A 426 -1.52 -3.52 -41.76
C CYS A 426 -1.64 -2.13 -42.37
N LYS A 427 -1.02 -1.13 -41.72
CA LYS A 427 -1.00 0.25 -42.23
C LYS A 427 -0.14 0.47 -43.46
N PHE A 428 0.78 -0.47 -43.76
CA PHE A 428 1.66 -0.38 -44.93
C PHE A 428 1.03 -1.01 -46.18
N CYS A 429 0.72 -2.31 -46.16
CA CYS A 429 0.21 -3.02 -47.34
C CYS A 429 -1.32 -3.12 -47.41
N GLY A 430 -2.05 -2.59 -46.42
CA GLY A 430 -3.51 -2.66 -46.34
C GLY A 430 -4.07 -4.06 -46.06
N TYR A 431 -3.23 -5.07 -45.79
CA TYR A 431 -3.68 -6.42 -45.45
C TYR A 431 -4.59 -6.39 -44.21
N GLN A 432 -5.74 -7.05 -44.30
CA GLN A 432 -6.69 -7.18 -43.21
C GLN A 432 -6.93 -8.64 -42.87
N SER A 433 -7.08 -8.93 -41.58
CA SER A 433 -7.56 -10.22 -41.11
C SER A 433 -8.59 -10.01 -39.99
N LYS A 434 -9.48 -10.98 -39.84
CA LYS A 434 -10.54 -10.95 -38.83
C LYS A 434 -10.39 -12.16 -37.93
N SER A 435 -10.49 -11.94 -36.63
CA SER A 435 -10.45 -12.98 -35.61
C SER A 435 -11.62 -12.82 -34.67
N THR A 436 -12.29 -13.91 -34.31
CA THR A 436 -13.38 -13.88 -33.34
C THR A 436 -12.85 -14.12 -31.93
N TYR A 437 -13.40 -13.40 -30.94
CA TYR A 437 -13.13 -13.60 -29.53
C TYR A 437 -14.43 -13.74 -28.74
N THR A 438 -14.36 -14.42 -27.59
CA THR A 438 -15.51 -14.63 -26.71
C THR A 438 -15.61 -13.50 -25.71
N ILE A 439 -16.78 -12.87 -25.59
CA ILE A 439 -17.06 -11.83 -24.59
C ILE A 439 -17.56 -12.53 -23.32
N PRO A 440 -16.93 -12.30 -22.14
CA PRO A 440 -17.35 -12.95 -20.91
C PRO A 440 -18.80 -12.61 -20.55
N GLN A 441 -19.47 -13.57 -19.89
CA GLN A 441 -20.82 -13.42 -19.36
C GLN A 441 -20.86 -12.29 -18.31
N LEU A 442 -21.99 -11.58 -18.22
CA LEU A 442 -22.14 -10.49 -17.24
C LEU A 442 -22.23 -11.05 -15.81
N GLU A 443 -21.47 -10.45 -14.89
CA GLU A 443 -21.50 -10.75 -13.45
C GLU A 443 -22.30 -9.69 -12.68
N ARG A 444 -22.97 -10.07 -11.58
CA ARG A 444 -23.59 -9.11 -10.65
C ARG A 444 -22.56 -8.72 -9.60
N SER A 445 -22.21 -7.45 -9.53
CA SER A 445 -21.30 -6.90 -8.52
C SER A 445 -21.95 -6.90 -7.13
N THR A 446 -21.25 -7.48 -6.14
CA THR A 446 -21.45 -7.22 -4.71
C THR A 446 -20.52 -6.06 -4.29
N PRO A 447 -20.95 -5.15 -3.40
CA PRO A 447 -20.13 -3.99 -3.04
C PRO A 447 -19.01 -4.39 -2.06
N SER A 448 -17.77 -4.07 -2.40
CA SER A 448 -16.60 -4.09 -1.51
C SER A 448 -15.98 -2.69 -1.44
N SER A 449 -15.61 -2.32 -0.22
CA SER A 449 -15.16 -1.01 0.25
C SER A 449 -13.84 -0.53 -0.37
N SER A 450 -13.82 0.69 -0.93
CA SER A 450 -12.60 1.44 -1.23
C SER A 450 -12.41 2.59 -0.25
N SER A 451 -11.30 2.56 0.48
CA SER A 451 -10.81 3.61 1.37
C SER A 451 -10.10 4.72 0.58
N GLY A 452 -10.48 5.98 0.83
CA GLY A 452 -9.79 7.17 0.34
C GLY A 452 -9.58 8.15 1.50
N SER A 453 -8.32 8.37 1.87
CA SER A 453 -7.90 9.35 2.88
C SER A 453 -7.70 10.73 2.27
N SER A 454 -8.09 11.80 2.97
CA SER A 454 -7.62 13.17 2.69
C SER A 454 -7.57 14.00 3.97
N PHE A 455 -6.46 14.72 4.14
CA PHE A 455 -6.04 15.54 5.28
C PHE A 455 -6.31 17.04 5.05
N GLY A 456 -6.53 17.77 6.14
CA GLY A 456 -6.43 19.25 6.28
C GLY A 456 -7.28 19.70 7.48
N GLY A 457 -6.93 20.63 8.38
CA GLY A 457 -5.81 21.56 8.50
C GLY A 457 -6.28 22.89 9.15
N SER A 458 -5.97 23.08 10.44
CA SER A 458 -5.69 24.34 11.19
C SER A 458 -6.78 25.28 11.77
N SER A 459 -6.55 25.60 13.07
CA SER A 459 -6.47 26.94 13.74
C SER A 459 -7.63 27.55 14.59
N SER A 460 -7.44 27.43 15.92
CA SER A 460 -7.52 28.42 17.03
C SER A 460 -8.56 29.56 17.07
N SER A 461 -9.31 29.71 18.18
CA SER A 461 -9.10 30.74 19.23
C SER A 461 -10.15 30.75 20.39
N SER A 462 -9.64 30.52 21.62
CA SER A 462 -9.94 31.06 22.98
C SER A 462 -11.30 31.66 23.44
N GLY A 463 -11.80 31.16 24.60
CA GLY A 463 -12.57 31.88 25.64
C GLY A 463 -13.27 30.97 26.70
N GLY A 464 -12.89 30.99 27.99
CA GLY A 464 -13.21 30.01 29.09
C GLY A 464 -14.58 30.07 29.81
N SER A 465 -14.93 29.27 30.83
CA SER A 465 -14.14 28.46 31.80
C SER A 465 -14.98 27.38 32.54
N TRP A 466 -14.44 26.15 32.63
CA TRP A 466 -14.15 25.52 33.93
C TRP A 466 -12.68 25.77 34.28
N GLY A 467 -12.23 25.34 35.46
CA GLY A 467 -10.89 25.59 35.98
C GLY A 467 -9.75 24.90 35.23
N GLY A 468 -9.44 25.37 34.01
CA GLY A 468 -8.07 25.52 33.50
C GLY A 468 -7.20 24.29 33.28
N GLY A 469 -7.74 23.07 33.17
CA GLY A 469 -6.95 21.90 32.75
C GLY A 469 -6.55 21.94 31.27
N ARG A 470 -5.29 21.63 30.96
CA ARG A 470 -4.73 21.42 29.62
C ARG A 470 -4.78 19.92 29.29
N SER A 471 -5.26 19.59 28.09
CA SER A 471 -5.26 18.21 27.56
C SER A 471 -4.15 18.05 26.53
N GLY A 472 -3.49 16.89 26.54
CA GLY A 472 -2.50 16.49 25.52
C GLY A 472 -3.09 15.74 24.33
N GLY A 473 -4.41 15.56 24.30
CA GLY A 473 -5.09 14.76 23.29
C GLY A 473 -5.06 13.25 23.56
N GLY A 474 -4.53 12.82 24.71
CA GLY A 474 -4.47 11.41 25.11
C GLY A 474 -5.85 10.77 25.27
N GLY A 475 -5.91 9.45 25.10
CA GLY A 475 -7.09 8.62 25.27
C GLY A 475 -7.42 7.75 24.05
N ALA A 476 -8.28 6.75 24.25
CA ALA A 476 -8.65 5.79 23.21
C ALA A 476 -10.12 5.94 22.80
N SER A 477 -10.41 5.69 21.52
CA SER A 477 -11.77 5.44 21.03
C SER A 477 -11.92 3.98 20.60
N SER A 478 -13.10 3.42 20.87
CA SER A 478 -13.52 2.13 20.34
C SER A 478 -14.96 2.21 19.87
N SER A 479 -15.22 1.58 18.74
CA SER A 479 -16.56 1.34 18.22
C SER A 479 -16.96 -0.12 18.38
N TRP A 480 -18.26 -0.41 18.43
CA TRP A 480 -18.78 -1.77 18.57
C TRP A 480 -19.84 -2.15 17.53
#